data_AF-A0A7C4VF22-F1
#
_entry.id   AF-A0A7C4VF22-F1
#
_cell.length_a   1.000
_cell.length_b   1.000
_cell.length_c   1.000
_cell.angle_alpha   90.00
_cell.angle_beta   90.00
_cell.angle_gamma   90.00
#
_symmetry.space_group_name_H-M   'P 1'
#
loop_
_entity.id
_entity.type
_entity.pdbx_description
1 polymer ?
#
loop_
_entity_poly.entity_id
_entity_poly.type
_entity_poly.pdbx_seq_one_letter_code
_entity_poly.pdbx_strand_id
1 'polypeptide(L)'
;MIFYKETDFKETQIGKIPKDWELVKLSDIAEDIYYGITAKAVENETGLKMLRTTDIKNYTVDWDSLPFCEVTEKRGDIQPFLLKKGDLIIARAGTTGVSVLIEKDFENVIFGSYLIKVRLNRKVHPKFIRYFCQSRLYWDHITSSQAGSTLKNISLPVLKFLNVPLPPSFEQQKIAEILSTIDEAIQKTDEIIAKTERLKKGLMQELLTKGLVLGFMFDTNIFNAILDRHIDLKQLPRNLKYYVTHIQYDEICNTQDEERRRRLLEIMEKVPSEFIVTEGAAYDVSKYGMAKYMSEADTKQYNEMLRRLKELDEKSGKKKSPENQARDILIALTCMKNCLTLVTNDENLKEVAQEFQCSTITFEQLLKGEHREFKNVEIGKIPKHWKVVRIGDVAQTSSGGTPNRAKREYYGGNIPWVKSSELKDNVIYDTEEKITEEGLQNSSAKIFPKGSLLIAMYGATVGKTGILGIDAATNQAICAILPNKTFDLHFLKNYIIFRRDRLISISSGGAQPNISQEIIRAFKISLPPLQEQQKIAEILSTIDNKLDIERNEKAKLERIKQGLMDLLLTGKIRVKVK
;
A
#
# COMPACT_ATOMS: atom_id res chain seq x y z
N MET A 1 -15.10 -36.52 -9.29
CA MET A 1 -15.56 -36.10 -7.94
C MET A 1 -16.94 -35.49 -8.12
N ILE A 2 -17.92 -35.92 -7.34
CA ILE A 2 -19.29 -35.38 -7.37
C ILE A 2 -19.63 -34.86 -5.99
N PHE A 3 -20.08 -33.61 -5.93
CA PHE A 3 -20.70 -33.03 -4.75
C PHE A 3 -22.19 -33.33 -4.77
N TYR A 4 -22.75 -33.73 -3.64
CA TYR A 4 -24.20 -33.87 -3.48
C TYR A 4 -24.65 -33.34 -2.14
N LYS A 5 -25.89 -32.86 -2.09
CA LYS A 5 -26.53 -32.40 -0.86
C LYS A 5 -26.97 -33.62 -0.06
N GLU A 6 -26.56 -33.69 1.20
CA GLU A 6 -27.06 -34.73 2.09
C GLU A 6 -28.51 -34.44 2.47
N THR A 7 -29.31 -35.50 2.51
CA THR A 7 -30.70 -35.45 2.94
C THR A 7 -30.96 -36.34 4.15
N ASP A 8 -30.06 -37.29 4.41
CA ASP A 8 -30.24 -38.28 5.48
C ASP A 8 -29.32 -38.02 6.67
N PHE A 9 -29.89 -37.42 7.72
CA PHE A 9 -29.17 -37.04 8.94
C PHE A 9 -29.68 -37.84 10.16
N LYS A 10 -28.81 -37.97 11.16
CA LYS A 10 -29.16 -38.37 12.52
C LYS A 10 -28.91 -37.22 13.50
N GLU A 11 -29.74 -37.12 14.53
CA GLU A 11 -29.55 -36.18 15.64
C GLU A 11 -28.45 -36.68 16.57
N THR A 12 -27.57 -35.78 17.01
CA THR A 12 -26.50 -36.08 17.96
C THR A 12 -26.30 -34.96 18.97
N GLN A 13 -25.42 -35.19 19.95
CA GLN A 13 -25.06 -34.21 20.99
C GLN A 13 -24.41 -32.93 20.43
N ILE A 14 -23.87 -32.97 19.21
CA ILE A 14 -23.24 -31.82 18.54
C ILE A 14 -24.08 -31.30 17.35
N GLY A 15 -25.34 -31.73 17.25
CA GLY A 15 -26.25 -31.40 16.15
C GLY A 15 -26.40 -32.50 15.11
N LYS A 16 -27.00 -32.16 13.96
CA LYS A 16 -27.26 -33.11 12.87
C LYS A 16 -25.97 -33.46 12.14
N ILE A 17 -25.72 -34.76 11.97
CA ILE A 17 -24.63 -35.29 11.13
C ILE A 17 -25.19 -36.36 10.17
N PRO A 18 -24.53 -36.64 9.04
CA PRO A 18 -24.96 -37.71 8.14
C PRO A 18 -25.09 -39.06 8.85
N LYS A 19 -26.08 -39.87 8.46
CA LYS A 19 -26.32 -41.15 9.15
C LYS A 19 -25.11 -42.10 9.15
N ASP A 20 -24.36 -42.10 8.05
CA ASP A 20 -23.18 -42.93 7.82
C ASP A 20 -21.88 -42.39 8.46
N TRP A 21 -21.90 -41.16 8.99
CA TRP A 21 -20.79 -40.64 9.78
C TRP A 21 -20.81 -41.20 11.20
N GLU A 22 -19.66 -41.54 11.76
CA GLU A 22 -19.56 -41.98 13.14
C GLU A 22 -19.42 -40.77 14.08
N LEU A 23 -20.08 -40.80 15.24
CA LEU A 23 -19.80 -39.84 16.30
C LEU A 23 -18.86 -40.51 17.31
N VAL A 24 -17.61 -40.09 17.32
CA VAL A 24 -16.56 -40.67 18.18
C VAL A 24 -16.07 -39.64 19.19
N LYS A 25 -15.44 -40.10 20.27
CA LYS A 25 -14.73 -39.21 21.18
C LYS A 25 -13.31 -38.97 20.67
N LEU A 26 -12.71 -37.83 21.04
CA LEU A 26 -11.31 -37.55 20.70
C LEU A 26 -10.37 -38.65 21.22
N SER A 27 -10.66 -39.24 22.37
CA SER A 27 -9.90 -40.39 22.90
C SER A 27 -9.92 -41.61 21.98
N ASP A 28 -10.98 -41.81 21.19
CA ASP A 28 -11.14 -42.99 20.32
C ASP A 28 -10.31 -42.88 19.04
N ILE A 29 -9.88 -41.65 18.72
CA ILE A 29 -9.08 -41.29 17.55
C ILE A 29 -7.66 -40.81 17.89
N ALA A 30 -7.26 -40.90 19.15
CA ALA A 30 -5.93 -40.57 19.61
C ALA A 30 -5.18 -41.83 20.07
N GLU A 31 -3.89 -41.89 19.76
CA GLU A 31 -2.95 -42.84 20.37
C GLU A 31 -2.58 -42.35 21.78
N ASP A 32 -2.33 -41.05 21.92
CA ASP A 32 -1.96 -40.42 23.19
C ASP A 32 -2.55 -39.02 23.33
N ILE A 33 -2.91 -38.65 24.56
CA ILE A 33 -3.33 -37.29 24.93
C ILE A 33 -2.74 -36.92 26.29
N TYR A 34 -1.83 -35.93 26.34
CA TYR A 34 -1.18 -35.50 27.57
C TYR A 34 -0.77 -34.02 27.58
N TYR A 35 -0.53 -33.49 28.78
CA TYR A 35 -0.07 -32.11 29.00
C TYR A 35 1.40 -31.94 28.63
N GLY A 36 1.76 -30.70 28.25
CA GLY A 36 3.16 -30.31 28.07
C GLY A 36 3.93 -30.20 29.39
N ILE A 37 5.20 -29.81 29.26
CA ILE A 37 6.14 -29.74 30.38
C ILE A 37 6.24 -28.32 30.94
N THR A 38 6.55 -28.20 32.23
CA THR A 38 6.92 -26.92 32.83
C THR A 38 8.37 -26.59 32.49
N ALA A 39 8.58 -25.56 31.67
CA ALA A 39 9.90 -25.04 31.36
C ALA A 39 9.91 -23.50 31.48
N LYS A 40 11.05 -22.94 31.87
CA LYS A 40 11.23 -21.49 31.99
C LYS A 40 11.74 -20.94 30.67
N ALA A 41 11.04 -19.95 30.11
CA ALA A 41 11.52 -19.22 28.94
C ALA A 41 12.73 -18.36 29.34
N VAL A 42 13.77 -18.37 28.51
CA VAL A 42 15.03 -17.65 28.73
C VAL A 42 15.46 -16.92 27.46
N GLU A 43 16.23 -15.85 27.63
CA GLU A 43 16.76 -15.06 26.50
C GLU A 43 18.01 -15.70 25.87
N ASN A 44 18.79 -16.44 26.67
CA ASN A 44 20.01 -17.09 26.21
C ASN A 44 19.70 -18.36 25.38
N GLU A 45 20.54 -18.63 24.39
CA GLU A 45 20.42 -19.81 23.54
C GLU A 45 20.77 -21.10 24.32
N THR A 46 19.77 -21.94 24.57
CA THR A 46 19.89 -23.20 25.34
C THR A 46 19.80 -24.46 24.49
N GLY A 47 19.76 -24.31 23.16
CA GLY A 47 19.57 -25.40 22.20
C GLY A 47 18.14 -25.93 22.10
N LEU A 48 17.26 -25.65 23.07
CA LEU A 48 15.84 -26.03 23.06
C LEU A 48 14.93 -24.79 23.00
N LYS A 49 13.89 -24.87 22.17
CA LYS A 49 12.81 -23.87 22.11
C LYS A 49 11.52 -24.43 22.66
N MET A 50 10.67 -23.56 23.21
CA MET A 50 9.36 -23.95 23.73
C MET A 50 8.22 -23.25 23.02
N LEU A 51 7.27 -24.03 22.50
CA LEU A 51 5.97 -23.56 22.06
C LEU A 51 5.09 -23.24 23.28
N ARG A 52 4.55 -22.02 23.35
CA ARG A 52 3.59 -21.59 24.38
C ARG A 52 2.27 -21.20 23.73
N THR A 53 1.23 -21.06 24.55
CA THR A 53 -0.09 -20.64 24.07
C THR A 53 -0.07 -19.29 23.35
N THR A 54 0.76 -18.34 23.80
CA THR A 54 0.90 -16.99 23.19
C THR A 54 1.52 -17.00 21.81
N ASP A 55 2.22 -18.08 21.46
CA ASP A 55 2.94 -18.21 20.19
C ASP A 55 2.04 -18.80 19.09
N ILE A 56 0.87 -19.36 19.46
CA ILE A 56 -0.15 -19.81 18.52
C ILE A 56 -1.10 -18.65 18.20
N LYS A 57 -1.00 -18.12 16.97
CA LYS A 57 -1.82 -17.00 16.49
C LYS A 57 -2.55 -17.42 15.22
N ASN A 58 -3.87 -17.24 15.19
CA ASN A 58 -4.71 -17.61 14.05
C ASN A 58 -4.46 -19.03 13.53
N TYR A 59 -4.32 -20.00 14.45
CA TYR A 59 -4.02 -21.42 14.15
C TYR A 59 -2.66 -21.66 13.43
N THR A 60 -1.76 -20.69 13.50
CA THR A 60 -0.39 -20.76 12.95
C THR A 60 0.65 -20.45 14.04
N VAL A 61 1.90 -20.83 13.78
CA VAL A 61 3.04 -20.59 14.67
C VAL A 61 4.21 -20.05 13.84
N ASP A 62 4.81 -18.96 14.31
CA ASP A 62 6.11 -18.50 13.82
C ASP A 62 7.21 -19.23 14.60
N TRP A 63 7.72 -20.30 13.99
CA TRP A 63 8.70 -21.21 14.61
C TRP A 63 10.05 -20.55 14.92
N ASP A 64 10.41 -19.49 14.19
CA ASP A 64 11.69 -18.81 14.37
C ASP A 64 11.65 -17.90 15.60
N SER A 65 10.48 -17.32 15.88
CA SER A 65 10.23 -16.44 17.03
C SER A 65 10.07 -17.15 18.39
N LEU A 66 10.05 -18.48 18.42
CA LEU A 66 9.86 -19.21 19.67
C LEU A 66 11.02 -18.96 20.65
N PRO A 67 10.72 -18.72 21.95
CA PRO A 67 11.75 -18.48 22.95
C PRO A 67 12.55 -19.75 23.22
N PHE A 68 13.81 -19.57 23.61
CA PHE A 68 14.59 -20.62 24.24
C PHE A 68 14.02 -20.97 25.61
N CYS A 69 14.32 -22.18 26.08
CA CYS A 69 13.83 -22.64 27.37
C CYS A 69 14.83 -23.50 28.13
N GLU A 70 14.70 -23.48 29.45
CA GLU A 70 15.34 -24.42 30.37
C GLU A 70 14.26 -25.29 31.02
N VAL A 71 14.43 -26.61 30.94
CA VAL A 71 13.52 -27.56 31.56
C VAL A 71 13.80 -27.60 33.06
N THR A 72 12.83 -27.16 33.86
CA THR A 72 12.95 -27.06 35.32
C THR A 72 12.55 -28.33 36.07
N GLU A 73 11.90 -29.29 35.39
CA GLU A 73 11.50 -30.58 35.99
C GLU A 73 12.65 -31.60 35.93
N LYS A 74 12.88 -32.35 37.03
CA LYS A 74 13.84 -33.47 37.12
C LYS A 74 13.47 -34.71 36.27
N ARG A 75 12.57 -34.58 35.28
CA ARG A 75 12.25 -35.69 34.37
C ARG A 75 13.35 -35.76 33.32
N GLY A 76 14.21 -36.77 33.44
CA GLY A 76 15.40 -36.97 32.58
C GLY A 76 15.12 -37.30 31.11
N ASP A 77 13.87 -37.25 30.64
CA ASP A 77 13.54 -37.52 29.24
C ASP A 77 12.59 -36.45 28.66
N ILE A 78 13.13 -35.68 27.70
CA ILE A 78 12.41 -34.65 26.94
C ILE A 78 11.76 -35.21 25.66
N GLN A 79 12.08 -36.44 25.26
CA GLN A 79 11.66 -37.03 23.98
C GLN A 79 10.12 -37.03 23.79
N PRO A 80 9.30 -37.34 24.82
CA PRO A 80 7.84 -37.25 24.68
C PRO A 80 7.34 -35.83 24.41
N PHE A 81 8.09 -34.81 24.81
CA PHE A 81 7.68 -33.42 24.66
C PHE A 81 8.13 -32.80 23.34
N LEU A 82 8.97 -33.46 22.55
CA LEU A 82 9.33 -33.00 21.22
C LEU A 82 8.11 -33.05 20.28
N LEU A 83 7.92 -31.96 19.54
CA LEU A 83 6.88 -31.86 18.52
C LEU A 83 7.27 -32.67 17.29
N LYS A 84 6.38 -33.59 16.87
CA LYS A 84 6.55 -34.39 15.65
C LYS A 84 5.42 -34.13 14.67
N LYS A 85 5.69 -34.38 13.40
CA LYS A 85 4.71 -34.26 12.33
C LYS A 85 3.47 -35.10 12.65
N GLY A 86 2.30 -34.50 12.49
CA GLY A 86 1.00 -35.11 12.77
C GLY A 86 0.49 -34.88 14.20
N ASP A 87 1.30 -34.34 15.11
CA ASP A 87 0.84 -33.94 16.43
C ASP A 87 -0.17 -32.79 16.31
N LEU A 88 -1.29 -32.87 17.03
CA LEU A 88 -2.24 -31.79 17.19
C LEU A 88 -2.05 -31.17 18.57
N ILE A 89 -1.66 -29.90 18.61
CA ILE A 89 -1.44 -29.16 19.86
C ILE A 89 -2.64 -28.25 20.12
N ILE A 90 -3.21 -28.31 21.32
CA ILE A 90 -4.40 -27.56 21.72
C ILE A 90 -4.08 -26.71 22.95
N ALA A 91 -4.36 -25.42 22.86
CA ALA A 91 -4.25 -24.49 23.97
C ALA A 91 -5.28 -24.79 25.06
N ARG A 92 -4.84 -24.99 26.30
CA ARG A 92 -5.74 -25.27 27.42
C ARG A 92 -5.99 -24.09 28.35
N ALA A 93 -5.21 -23.02 28.24
CA ALA A 93 -5.33 -21.80 29.04
C ALA A 93 -4.87 -20.59 28.22
N GLY A 94 -5.56 -19.45 28.33
CA GLY A 94 -5.29 -18.26 27.51
C GLY A 94 -6.18 -18.24 26.27
N THR A 95 -5.64 -18.57 25.09
CA THR A 95 -6.41 -18.79 23.86
C THR A 95 -7.03 -20.19 23.83
N THR A 96 -7.71 -20.53 24.93
CA THR A 96 -8.20 -21.88 25.22
C THR A 96 -9.05 -22.44 24.08
N GLY A 97 -8.71 -23.63 23.58
CA GLY A 97 -9.36 -24.31 22.46
C GLY A 97 -8.68 -24.09 21.11
N VAL A 98 -7.85 -23.04 20.93
CA VAL A 98 -7.09 -22.85 19.68
C VAL A 98 -6.12 -24.01 19.49
N SER A 99 -6.03 -24.51 18.26
CA SER A 99 -5.21 -25.67 17.91
C SER A 99 -4.20 -25.37 16.80
N VAL A 100 -3.13 -26.16 16.74
CA VAL A 100 -2.20 -26.17 15.62
C VAL A 100 -1.81 -27.60 15.29
N LEU A 101 -1.79 -27.92 13.99
CA LEU A 101 -1.27 -29.19 13.49
C LEU A 101 0.22 -29.03 13.18
N ILE A 102 1.04 -29.95 13.68
CA ILE A 102 2.47 -29.97 13.41
C ILE A 102 2.72 -30.62 12.05
N GLU A 103 3.34 -29.87 11.13
CA GLU A 103 3.53 -30.30 9.73
C GLU A 103 4.94 -30.84 9.42
N LYS A 104 5.88 -30.70 10.36
CA LYS A 104 7.26 -31.20 10.27
C LYS A 104 7.76 -31.72 11.61
N ASP A 105 8.77 -32.57 11.59
CA ASP A 105 9.43 -33.03 12.81
C ASP A 105 10.35 -31.96 13.36
N PHE A 106 10.33 -31.78 14.68
CA PHE A 106 11.30 -30.97 15.40
C PHE A 106 12.19 -31.87 16.25
N GLU A 107 13.47 -31.52 16.29
CA GLU A 107 14.48 -32.17 17.14
C GLU A 107 14.72 -31.40 18.44
N ASN A 108 14.33 -30.12 18.47
CA ASN A 108 14.64 -29.20 19.55
C ASN A 108 13.48 -28.30 20.02
N VAL A 109 12.25 -28.58 19.57
CA VAL A 109 11.07 -27.80 19.99
C VAL A 109 10.17 -28.66 20.86
N ILE A 110 9.99 -28.22 22.11
CA ILE A 110 9.06 -28.80 23.09
C ILE A 110 7.81 -27.92 23.25
N PHE A 111 6.78 -28.40 23.96
CA PHE A 111 5.55 -27.63 24.24
C PHE A 111 5.28 -27.48 25.74
N GLY A 112 4.86 -26.28 26.13
CA GLY A 112 4.65 -25.92 27.53
C GLY A 112 3.40 -26.54 28.17
N SER A 113 3.33 -26.52 29.50
CA SER A 113 2.27 -27.13 30.31
C SER A 113 0.85 -26.56 30.09
N TYR A 114 0.73 -25.37 29.51
CA TYR A 114 -0.55 -24.77 29.06
C TYR A 114 -1.01 -25.23 27.68
N LEU A 115 -0.34 -26.22 27.11
CA LEU A 115 -0.70 -26.90 25.88
C LEU A 115 -0.97 -28.38 26.15
N ILE A 116 -1.88 -28.95 25.38
CA ILE A 116 -2.19 -30.39 25.35
C ILE A 116 -1.77 -30.92 23.98
N LYS A 117 -1.02 -32.01 23.96
CA LYS A 117 -0.75 -32.74 22.73
C LYS A 117 -1.77 -33.86 22.56
N VAL A 118 -2.27 -34.01 21.34
CA VAL A 118 -3.07 -35.12 20.85
C VAL A 118 -2.29 -35.76 19.71
N ARG A 119 -1.83 -37.00 19.90
CA ARG A 119 -1.26 -37.80 18.82
C ARG A 119 -2.38 -38.62 18.20
N LEU A 120 -2.68 -38.34 16.93
CA LEU A 120 -3.80 -38.94 16.21
C LEU A 120 -3.44 -40.37 15.76
N ASN A 121 -4.41 -41.28 15.83
CA ASN A 121 -4.23 -42.61 15.26
C ASN A 121 -4.55 -42.63 13.75
N ARG A 122 -4.29 -43.77 13.10
CA ARG A 122 -4.46 -43.94 11.65
C ARG A 122 -5.90 -43.83 11.13
N LYS A 123 -6.92 -43.79 12.00
CA LYS A 123 -8.33 -43.64 11.57
C LYS A 123 -8.64 -42.22 11.10
N VAL A 124 -7.81 -41.24 11.44
CA VAL A 124 -8.10 -39.82 11.20
C VAL A 124 -7.06 -39.17 10.32
N HIS A 125 -7.53 -38.51 9.27
CA HIS A 125 -6.68 -37.68 8.42
C HIS A 125 -6.28 -36.39 9.19
N PRO A 126 -4.97 -36.12 9.42
CA PRO A 126 -4.55 -35.02 10.30
C PRO A 126 -5.04 -33.63 9.88
N LYS A 127 -5.10 -33.35 8.57
CA LYS A 127 -5.64 -32.08 8.08
C LYS A 127 -7.16 -31.99 8.25
N PHE A 128 -7.89 -33.11 8.23
CA PHE A 128 -9.34 -33.09 8.49
C PHE A 128 -9.60 -32.65 9.92
N ILE A 129 -8.92 -33.26 10.90
CA ILE A 129 -9.11 -32.89 12.31
C ILE A 129 -8.65 -31.45 12.59
N ARG A 130 -7.58 -30.98 11.92
CA ARG A 130 -7.18 -29.57 11.96
C ARG A 130 -8.35 -28.64 11.59
N TYR A 131 -9.04 -28.91 10.48
CA TYR A 131 -10.20 -28.11 10.06
C TYR A 131 -11.39 -28.28 10.98
N PHE A 132 -11.66 -29.49 11.47
CA PHE A 132 -12.70 -29.71 12.48
C PHE A 132 -12.47 -28.85 13.72
N CYS A 133 -11.24 -28.78 14.25
CA CYS A 133 -10.88 -27.95 15.41
C CYS A 133 -10.94 -26.43 15.14
N GLN A 134 -11.23 -26.02 13.90
CA GLN A 134 -11.49 -24.63 13.52
C GLN A 134 -12.99 -24.38 13.24
N SER A 135 -13.81 -25.43 13.23
CA SER A 135 -15.22 -25.37 12.90
C SER A 135 -16.07 -24.85 14.06
N ARG A 136 -17.27 -24.38 13.72
CA ARG A 136 -18.26 -23.99 14.71
C ARG A 136 -18.66 -25.16 15.62
N LEU A 137 -18.80 -26.37 15.08
CA LEU A 137 -19.17 -27.56 15.86
C LEU A 137 -18.18 -27.83 17.00
N TYR A 138 -16.88 -27.67 16.73
CA TYR A 138 -15.85 -27.79 17.75
C TYR A 138 -15.97 -26.70 18.81
N TRP A 139 -16.07 -25.44 18.38
CA TRP A 139 -16.10 -24.30 19.30
C TRP A 139 -17.36 -24.22 20.15
N ASP A 140 -18.52 -24.64 19.61
CA ASP A 140 -19.76 -24.75 20.38
C ASP A 140 -19.60 -25.78 21.51
N HIS A 141 -18.94 -26.92 21.26
CA HIS A 141 -18.66 -27.92 22.29
C HIS A 141 -17.64 -27.41 23.33
N ILE A 142 -16.53 -26.82 22.87
CA ILE A 142 -15.49 -26.26 23.76
C ILE A 142 -16.10 -25.19 24.68
N THR A 143 -16.86 -24.25 24.13
CA THR A 143 -17.47 -23.16 24.91
C THR A 143 -18.52 -23.66 25.89
N SER A 144 -19.36 -24.62 25.48
CA SER A 144 -20.38 -25.22 26.36
C SER A 144 -19.74 -25.96 27.54
N SER A 145 -18.59 -26.62 27.32
CA SER A 145 -17.87 -27.33 28.39
C SER A 145 -17.22 -26.41 29.43
N GLN A 146 -17.12 -25.11 29.15
CA GLN A 146 -16.55 -24.09 30.05
C GLN A 146 -17.60 -23.29 30.83
N ALA A 147 -18.89 -23.48 30.55
CA ALA A 147 -19.96 -22.75 31.23
C ALA A 147 -20.00 -23.12 32.73
N GLY A 148 -19.70 -22.15 33.60
CA GLY A 148 -19.77 -22.29 35.06
C GLY A 148 -18.43 -22.36 35.82
N SER A 149 -17.27 -22.35 35.14
CA SER A 149 -15.96 -22.34 35.81
C SER A 149 -15.37 -20.93 35.93
N THR A 150 -14.90 -20.53 37.11
CA THR A 150 -14.23 -19.24 37.38
C THR A 150 -12.93 -19.06 36.58
N LEU A 151 -12.30 -20.16 36.12
CA LEU A 151 -11.12 -20.20 35.26
C LEU A 151 -11.47 -20.89 33.93
N LYS A 152 -11.36 -20.17 32.80
CA LYS A 152 -11.66 -20.66 31.43
C LYS A 152 -10.56 -21.59 30.87
N ASN A 153 -10.24 -22.66 31.60
CA ASN A 153 -9.24 -23.64 31.17
C ASN A 153 -9.89 -24.95 30.73
N ILE A 154 -9.35 -25.62 29.71
CA ILE A 154 -9.76 -26.98 29.32
C ILE A 154 -8.91 -27.99 30.09
N SER A 155 -9.54 -29.04 30.63
CA SER A 155 -8.86 -30.16 31.26
C SER A 155 -8.72 -31.34 30.28
N LEU A 156 -7.75 -32.22 30.52
CA LEU A 156 -7.60 -33.46 29.75
C LEU A 156 -8.88 -34.31 29.72
N PRO A 157 -9.60 -34.54 30.84
CA PRO A 157 -10.87 -35.25 30.80
C PRO A 157 -11.87 -34.61 29.82
N VAL A 158 -12.08 -33.30 29.90
CA VAL A 158 -13.00 -32.59 28.99
C VAL A 158 -12.60 -32.81 27.53
N LEU A 159 -11.31 -32.65 27.22
CA LEU A 159 -10.82 -32.82 25.85
C LEU A 159 -10.93 -34.27 25.36
N LYS A 160 -10.72 -35.26 26.23
CA LYS A 160 -10.88 -36.70 25.89
C LYS A 160 -12.31 -37.03 25.48
N PHE A 161 -13.32 -36.41 26.10
CA PHE A 161 -14.74 -36.61 25.79
C PHE A 161 -15.28 -35.70 24.68
N LEU A 162 -14.42 -34.90 24.04
CA LEU A 162 -14.83 -34.06 22.91
C LEU A 162 -15.37 -34.94 21.78
N ASN A 163 -16.61 -34.67 21.37
CA ASN A 163 -17.29 -35.36 20.27
C ASN A 163 -16.75 -34.88 18.92
N VAL A 164 -16.40 -35.84 18.05
CA VAL A 164 -15.87 -35.62 16.70
C VAL A 164 -16.76 -36.36 15.71
N PRO A 165 -17.37 -35.67 14.73
CA PRO A 165 -18.05 -36.30 13.62
C PRO A 165 -16.99 -36.83 12.66
N LEU A 166 -16.94 -38.15 12.50
CA LEU A 166 -15.91 -38.85 11.74
C LEU A 166 -16.50 -39.40 10.42
N PRO A 167 -16.19 -38.77 9.27
CA PRO A 167 -16.52 -39.30 7.96
C PRO A 167 -15.71 -40.57 7.63
N PRO A 168 -16.10 -41.33 6.60
CA PRO A 168 -15.24 -42.32 5.98
C PRO A 168 -13.88 -41.74 5.59
N SER A 169 -12.80 -42.53 5.71
CA SER A 169 -11.41 -42.08 5.49
C SER A 169 -11.21 -41.32 4.18
N PHE A 170 -11.81 -41.81 3.09
CA PHE A 170 -11.76 -41.14 1.80
C PHE A 170 -12.37 -39.72 1.83
N GLU A 171 -13.52 -39.55 2.48
CA GLU A 171 -14.19 -38.26 2.59
C GLU A 171 -13.39 -37.29 3.47
N GLN A 172 -12.78 -37.78 4.56
CA GLN A 172 -11.84 -36.97 5.36
C GLN A 172 -10.70 -36.40 4.50
N GLN A 173 -10.09 -37.25 3.66
CA GLN A 173 -9.02 -36.83 2.74
C GLN A 173 -9.52 -35.76 1.76
N LYS A 174 -10.71 -35.95 1.14
CA LYS A 174 -11.24 -34.97 0.19
C LYS A 174 -11.63 -33.66 0.81
N ILE A 175 -12.26 -33.68 1.98
CA ILE A 175 -12.56 -32.46 2.73
C ILE A 175 -11.26 -31.71 3.03
N ALA A 176 -10.24 -32.41 3.51
CA ALA A 176 -8.94 -31.82 3.81
C ALA A 176 -8.26 -31.25 2.55
N GLU A 177 -8.26 -31.97 1.43
CA GLU A 177 -7.70 -31.50 0.16
C GLU A 177 -8.38 -30.19 -0.29
N ILE A 178 -9.72 -30.16 -0.35
CA ILE A 178 -10.49 -28.99 -0.79
C ILE A 178 -10.19 -27.76 0.07
N LEU A 179 -10.25 -27.91 1.39
CA LEU A 179 -10.01 -26.80 2.31
C LEU A 179 -8.55 -26.33 2.25
N SER A 180 -7.59 -27.26 2.07
CA SER A 180 -6.18 -26.90 1.94
C SER A 180 -5.85 -26.15 0.64
N THR A 181 -6.53 -26.46 -0.47
CA THR A 181 -6.37 -25.71 -1.71
C THR A 181 -6.77 -24.24 -1.53
N ILE A 182 -7.78 -23.95 -0.71
CA ILE A 182 -8.21 -22.58 -0.45
C ILE A 182 -7.23 -21.87 0.48
N ASP A 183 -6.72 -22.56 1.50
CA ASP A 183 -5.65 -22.01 2.35
C ASP A 183 -4.40 -21.66 1.54
N GLU A 184 -4.00 -22.52 0.60
CA GLU A 184 -2.88 -22.25 -0.31
C GLU A 184 -3.14 -21.02 -1.20
N ALA A 185 -4.38 -20.84 -1.68
CA ALA A 185 -4.76 -19.65 -2.44
C ALA A 185 -4.68 -18.38 -1.58
N ILE A 186 -5.22 -18.41 -0.35
CA ILE A 186 -5.14 -17.29 0.61
C ILE A 186 -3.68 -16.93 0.89
N GLN A 187 -2.83 -17.93 1.16
CA GLN A 187 -1.41 -17.71 1.41
C GLN A 187 -0.71 -17.05 0.21
N LYS A 188 -0.96 -17.53 -1.01
CA LYS A 188 -0.39 -16.93 -2.23
C LYS A 188 -0.84 -15.48 -2.41
N THR A 189 -2.10 -15.17 -2.14
CA THR A 189 -2.62 -13.79 -2.18
C THR A 189 -1.94 -12.92 -1.13
N ASP A 190 -1.73 -13.42 0.09
CA ASP A 190 -0.98 -12.70 1.13
C ASP A 190 0.47 -12.38 0.71
N GLU A 191 1.15 -13.32 0.07
CA GLU A 191 2.48 -13.10 -0.48
C GLU A 191 2.49 -12.03 -1.59
N ILE A 192 1.48 -12.02 -2.45
CA ILE A 192 1.30 -11.00 -3.50
C ILE A 192 1.08 -9.62 -2.88
N ILE A 193 0.22 -9.51 -1.87
CA ILE A 193 -0.03 -8.27 -1.14
C ILE A 193 1.29 -7.76 -0.52
N ALA A 194 2.00 -8.62 0.22
CA ALA A 194 3.26 -8.24 0.86
C ALA A 194 4.33 -7.78 -0.14
N LYS A 195 4.47 -8.48 -1.28
CA LYS A 195 5.39 -8.07 -2.36
C LYS A 195 4.98 -6.73 -2.97
N THR A 196 3.69 -6.52 -3.19
CA THR A 196 3.15 -5.28 -3.77
C THR A 196 3.29 -4.10 -2.81
N GLU A 197 3.12 -4.29 -1.50
CA GLU A 197 3.38 -3.26 -0.49
C GLU A 197 4.85 -2.86 -0.42
N ARG A 198 5.77 -3.83 -0.52
CA ARG A 198 7.22 -3.55 -0.62
C ARG A 198 7.55 -2.76 -1.88
N LEU A 199 6.99 -3.16 -3.03
CA LEU A 199 7.14 -2.44 -4.29
C LEU A 199 6.62 -1.00 -4.16
N LYS A 200 5.43 -0.80 -3.59
CA LYS A 200 4.87 0.53 -3.34
C LYS A 200 5.83 1.37 -2.50
N LYS A 201 6.35 0.83 -1.40
CA LYS A 201 7.31 1.54 -0.53
C LYS A 201 8.57 1.96 -1.31
N GLY A 202 9.11 1.07 -2.14
CA GLY A 202 10.26 1.37 -3.01
C GLY A 202 9.96 2.45 -4.05
N LEU A 203 8.80 2.37 -4.71
CA LEU A 203 8.35 3.37 -5.68
C LEU A 203 8.10 4.73 -5.02
N MET A 204 7.49 4.77 -3.83
CA MET A 204 7.33 6.02 -3.08
C MET A 204 8.69 6.66 -2.78
N GLN A 205 9.67 5.87 -2.34
CA GLN A 205 11.03 6.36 -2.11
C GLN A 205 11.65 6.93 -3.39
N GLU A 206 11.55 6.22 -4.52
CA GLU A 206 12.12 6.67 -5.80
C GLU A 206 11.40 7.93 -6.32
N LEU A 207 10.08 7.88 -6.46
CA LEU A 207 9.28 8.91 -7.10
C LEU A 207 9.18 10.18 -6.25
N LEU A 208 8.97 10.08 -4.94
CA LEU A 208 8.77 11.23 -4.06
C LEU A 208 10.08 11.89 -3.60
N THR A 209 11.24 11.34 -3.98
CA THR A 209 12.55 11.95 -3.69
C THR A 209 13.41 12.23 -4.92
N LYS A 210 13.17 11.55 -6.04
CA LYS A 210 13.96 11.72 -7.27
C LYS A 210 13.16 12.14 -8.49
N GLY A 211 11.83 12.15 -8.43
CA GLY A 211 10.97 12.56 -9.53
C GLY A 211 10.97 11.60 -10.73
N LEU A 212 10.41 12.07 -11.84
CA LEU A 212 10.23 11.31 -13.09
C LEU A 212 11.31 11.61 -14.13
N VAL A 213 11.54 10.64 -15.02
CA VAL A 213 12.29 10.81 -16.27
C VAL A 213 11.47 10.09 -17.34
N LEU A 214 10.68 10.85 -18.11
CA LEU A 214 9.81 10.29 -19.15
C LEU A 214 10.44 10.31 -20.55
N GLY A 215 11.43 11.18 -20.74
CA GLY A 215 12.16 11.34 -21.99
C GLY A 215 12.90 12.66 -22.03
N PHE A 216 13.58 12.90 -23.15
CA PHE A 216 14.47 14.03 -23.34
C PHE A 216 14.05 14.84 -24.56
N MET A 217 14.23 16.14 -24.52
CA MET A 217 14.03 17.01 -25.66
C MET A 217 15.20 17.97 -25.73
N PHE A 218 15.72 18.16 -26.94
CA PHE A 218 16.88 19.01 -27.18
C PHE A 218 16.43 20.46 -27.39
N ASP A 219 17.22 21.40 -26.86
CA ASP A 219 17.11 22.81 -27.25
C ASP A 219 17.43 23.02 -28.73
N THR A 220 17.20 24.23 -29.23
CA THR A 220 17.41 24.57 -30.65
C THR A 220 18.86 24.29 -31.09
N ASN A 221 19.83 24.59 -30.24
CA ASN A 221 21.25 24.49 -30.58
C ASN A 221 21.73 23.04 -30.72
N ILE A 222 21.41 22.19 -29.74
CA ILE A 222 21.79 20.78 -29.77
C ILE A 222 21.03 20.07 -30.90
N PHE A 223 19.75 20.41 -31.09
CA PHE A 223 18.96 19.85 -32.16
C PHE A 223 19.56 20.16 -33.55
N ASN A 224 19.90 21.42 -33.82
CA ASN A 224 20.54 21.81 -35.07
C ASN A 224 21.92 21.15 -35.24
N ALA A 225 22.72 21.03 -34.17
CA ALA A 225 23.98 20.31 -34.23
C ALA A 225 23.81 18.82 -34.63
N ILE A 226 22.72 18.19 -34.19
CA ILE A 226 22.32 16.84 -34.61
C ILE A 226 21.86 16.83 -36.07
N LEU A 227 21.13 17.85 -36.54
CA LEU A 227 20.71 18.01 -37.94
C LEU A 227 21.87 18.35 -38.90
N ASP A 228 22.94 18.97 -38.40
CA ASP A 228 24.06 19.45 -39.23
C ASP A 228 25.29 18.52 -39.21
N ARG A 229 25.22 17.40 -38.45
CA ARG A 229 26.27 16.36 -38.29
C ARG A 229 27.42 16.77 -37.38
N HIS A 230 27.26 17.86 -36.64
CA HIS A 230 28.20 18.23 -35.60
C HIS A 230 28.10 17.28 -34.39
N ILE A 231 26.95 16.65 -34.18
CA ILE A 231 26.75 15.55 -33.22
C ILE A 231 26.33 14.30 -34.00
N ASP A 232 27.07 13.21 -33.82
CA ASP A 232 26.72 11.92 -34.42
C ASP A 232 25.54 11.28 -33.66
N LEU A 233 24.48 10.96 -34.38
CA LEU A 233 23.30 10.25 -33.87
C LEU A 233 23.64 8.94 -33.16
N LYS A 234 24.73 8.27 -33.55
CA LYS A 234 25.17 7.03 -32.90
C LYS A 234 25.61 7.22 -31.44
N GLN A 235 25.89 8.45 -31.03
CA GLN A 235 26.23 8.76 -29.63
C GLN A 235 25.01 8.75 -28.72
N LEU A 236 23.79 8.91 -29.26
CA LEU A 236 22.58 8.94 -28.45
C LEU A 236 22.23 7.55 -27.87
N PRO A 237 22.04 7.43 -26.55
CA PRO A 237 21.57 6.20 -25.93
C PRO A 237 20.25 5.67 -26.52
N ARG A 238 20.27 4.45 -27.07
CA ARG A 238 19.10 3.86 -27.76
C ARG A 238 17.95 3.42 -26.86
N ASN A 239 18.18 3.29 -25.56
CA ASN A 239 17.17 2.89 -24.58
C ASN A 239 16.40 4.08 -23.99
N LEU A 240 16.67 5.29 -24.46
CA LEU A 240 15.99 6.52 -24.03
C LEU A 240 15.02 6.99 -25.10
N LYS A 241 14.01 7.73 -24.65
CA LYS A 241 13.04 8.38 -25.55
C LYS A 241 13.44 9.82 -25.79
N TYR A 242 13.53 10.19 -27.05
CA TYR A 242 13.79 11.56 -27.48
C TYR A 242 12.55 12.13 -28.12
N TYR A 243 12.19 13.34 -27.74
CA TYR A 243 10.99 14.00 -28.22
C TYR A 243 11.35 15.27 -28.96
N VAL A 244 10.59 15.54 -30.02
CA VAL A 244 10.67 16.75 -30.82
C VAL A 244 9.32 17.45 -30.86
N THR A 245 9.37 18.77 -30.86
CA THR A 245 8.20 19.59 -31.17
C THR A 245 7.81 19.39 -32.64
N HIS A 246 6.61 19.83 -33.02
CA HIS A 246 6.22 19.82 -34.44
C HIS A 246 7.12 20.66 -35.34
N ILE A 247 7.66 21.79 -34.85
CA ILE A 247 8.66 22.61 -35.57
C ILE A 247 9.89 21.76 -35.90
N GLN A 248 10.48 21.17 -34.87
CA GLN A 248 11.67 20.32 -35.00
C GLN A 248 11.37 19.10 -35.88
N TYR A 249 10.16 18.55 -35.80
CA TYR A 249 9.73 17.45 -36.66
C TYR A 249 9.66 17.85 -38.13
N ASP A 250 9.16 19.05 -38.43
CA ASP A 250 9.09 19.57 -39.79
C ASP A 250 10.50 19.89 -40.33
N GLU A 251 11.40 20.38 -39.49
CA GLU A 251 12.83 20.54 -39.80
C GLU A 251 13.49 19.19 -40.16
N ILE A 252 13.16 18.10 -39.46
CA ILE A 252 13.58 16.74 -39.84
C ILE A 252 13.01 16.36 -41.21
N CYS A 253 11.72 16.62 -41.45
CA CYS A 253 11.06 16.25 -42.71
C CYS A 253 11.65 16.99 -43.92
N ASN A 254 12.11 18.22 -43.72
CA ASN A 254 12.75 19.04 -44.74
C ASN A 254 14.22 18.66 -45.00
N THR A 255 14.79 17.72 -44.24
CA THR A 255 16.15 17.21 -44.48
C THR A 255 16.21 16.50 -45.84
N GLN A 256 17.12 16.95 -46.71
CA GLN A 256 17.28 16.45 -48.08
C GLN A 256 17.89 15.04 -48.14
N ASP A 257 18.75 14.68 -47.17
CA ASP A 257 19.31 13.33 -47.07
C ASP A 257 18.24 12.36 -46.53
N GLU A 258 17.73 11.50 -47.41
CA GLU A 258 16.64 10.57 -47.10
C GLU A 258 17.01 9.54 -46.04
N GLU A 259 18.24 8.99 -46.10
CA GLU A 259 18.69 7.97 -45.16
C GLU A 259 18.83 8.57 -43.76
N ARG A 260 19.33 9.80 -43.69
CA ARG A 260 19.41 10.56 -42.45
C ARG A 260 18.03 10.93 -41.90
N ARG A 261 17.13 11.44 -42.75
CA ARG A 261 15.75 11.76 -42.36
C ARG A 261 15.08 10.54 -41.75
N ARG A 262 15.21 9.37 -42.40
CA ARG A 262 14.70 8.09 -41.87
C ARG A 262 15.28 7.77 -40.49
N ARG A 263 16.59 7.85 -40.30
CA ARG A 263 17.25 7.61 -39.00
C ARG A 263 16.79 8.56 -37.90
N LEU A 264 16.59 9.84 -38.22
CA LEU A 264 16.09 10.84 -37.27
C LEU A 264 14.67 10.52 -36.84
N LEU A 265 13.79 10.17 -37.79
CA LEU A 265 12.40 9.79 -37.52
C LEU A 265 12.27 8.46 -36.76
N GLU A 266 13.26 7.57 -36.85
CA GLU A 266 13.31 6.32 -36.06
C GLU A 266 13.66 6.55 -34.58
N ILE A 267 14.40 7.63 -34.27
CA ILE A 267 14.89 7.92 -32.90
C ILE A 267 14.05 8.98 -32.19
N MET A 268 13.46 9.93 -32.94
CA MET A 268 12.73 11.07 -32.40
C MET A 268 11.22 10.82 -32.45
N GLU A 269 10.58 10.81 -31.28
CA GLU A 269 9.13 10.77 -31.14
C GLU A 269 8.55 12.18 -31.25
N LYS A 270 7.55 12.38 -32.12
CA LYS A 270 6.82 13.66 -32.19
C LYS A 270 5.92 13.80 -30.97
N VAL A 271 5.97 14.94 -30.28
CA VAL A 271 5.00 15.24 -29.21
C VAL A 271 3.60 15.37 -29.82
N PRO A 272 2.57 14.67 -29.29
CA PRO A 272 1.21 14.78 -29.79
C PRO A 272 0.68 16.22 -29.66
N SER A 273 -0.05 16.68 -30.68
CA SER A 273 -0.50 18.08 -30.84
C SER A 273 -1.28 18.66 -29.65
N GLU A 274 -1.99 17.82 -28.92
CA GLU A 274 -2.77 18.17 -27.75
C GLU A 274 -1.92 18.54 -26.52
N PHE A 275 -0.63 18.19 -26.52
CA PHE A 275 0.31 18.51 -25.45
C PHE A 275 1.31 19.62 -25.84
N ILE A 276 1.08 20.27 -26.99
CA ILE A 276 2.01 21.22 -27.58
C ILE A 276 1.71 22.66 -27.09
N VAL A 277 2.76 23.38 -26.67
CA VAL A 277 2.71 24.84 -26.42
C VAL A 277 3.44 25.63 -27.52
N THR A 278 3.84 24.97 -28.62
CA THR A 278 4.91 25.51 -29.49
C THR A 278 4.54 26.43 -30.65
N GLU A 279 3.29 26.63 -31.13
CA GLU A 279 3.10 27.56 -32.27
C GLU A 279 1.83 28.41 -32.31
N GLY A 280 2.07 29.69 -32.67
CA GLY A 280 1.09 30.74 -32.96
C GLY A 280 1.60 32.18 -32.69
N ALA A 281 2.66 32.37 -31.88
CA ALA A 281 2.87 33.66 -31.20
C ALA A 281 4.06 34.52 -31.64
N ALA A 282 4.90 34.15 -32.62
CA ALA A 282 6.08 34.99 -32.89
C ALA A 282 6.49 35.17 -34.36
N TYR A 283 6.60 34.13 -35.20
CA TYR A 283 7.15 34.33 -36.54
C TYR A 283 6.58 33.34 -37.58
N ASP A 284 5.90 33.94 -38.55
CA ASP A 284 5.39 33.48 -39.84
C ASP A 284 5.94 32.13 -40.38
N VAL A 285 5.24 31.01 -40.12
CA VAL A 285 5.13 29.87 -41.06
C VAL A 285 3.75 29.19 -40.96
N SER A 286 3.15 29.03 -42.12
CA SER A 286 1.89 28.35 -42.43
C SER A 286 2.01 26.81 -42.50
N LYS A 287 1.04 26.06 -41.95
CA LYS A 287 0.03 25.26 -42.72
C LYS A 287 -0.88 24.38 -41.83
N TYR A 288 -2.18 24.56 -42.04
CA TYR A 288 -3.35 23.76 -41.64
C TYR A 288 -3.78 23.70 -40.16
N GLY A 289 -4.41 24.79 -39.71
CA GLY A 289 -5.79 24.75 -39.17
C GLY A 289 -6.06 24.14 -37.79
N MET A 290 -5.05 23.70 -37.04
CA MET A 290 -5.23 23.05 -35.72
C MET A 290 -4.50 23.73 -34.56
N ALA A 291 -4.10 25.00 -34.70
CA ALA A 291 -3.46 25.74 -33.61
C ALA A 291 -4.42 25.87 -32.41
N LYS A 292 -4.08 25.21 -31.30
CA LYS A 292 -4.78 25.40 -30.01
C LYS A 292 -4.09 26.56 -29.30
N TYR A 293 -4.85 27.62 -29.04
CA TYR A 293 -4.41 28.79 -28.28
C TYR A 293 -3.70 28.38 -26.99
N MET A 294 -2.55 29.00 -26.71
CA MET A 294 -1.96 29.01 -25.37
C MET A 294 -3.03 29.49 -24.38
N SER A 295 -3.23 28.76 -23.29
CA SER A 295 -4.11 29.28 -22.24
C SER A 295 -3.57 30.62 -21.71
N GLU A 296 -4.41 31.46 -21.12
CA GLU A 296 -3.96 32.74 -20.55
C GLU A 296 -2.80 32.55 -19.55
N ALA A 297 -2.83 31.44 -18.79
CA ALA A 297 -1.77 31.06 -17.88
C ALA A 297 -0.46 30.70 -18.62
N ASP A 298 -0.53 29.99 -19.74
CA ASP A 298 0.63 29.61 -20.53
C ASP A 298 1.26 30.82 -21.20
N THR A 299 0.44 31.73 -21.74
CA THR A 299 0.91 32.99 -22.35
C THR A 299 1.64 33.84 -21.32
N LYS A 300 1.09 33.96 -20.11
CA LYS A 300 1.74 34.67 -19.01
C LYS A 300 3.07 34.03 -18.63
N GLN A 301 3.11 32.70 -18.52
CA GLN A 301 4.33 31.96 -18.20
C GLN A 301 5.40 32.12 -19.28
N TYR A 302 5.02 32.02 -20.56
CA TYR A 302 5.92 32.25 -21.70
C TYR A 302 6.53 33.64 -21.68
N ASN A 303 5.70 34.68 -21.55
CA ASN A 303 6.18 36.06 -21.55
C ASN A 303 7.16 36.31 -20.40
N GLU A 304 6.88 35.73 -19.23
CA GLU A 304 7.77 35.83 -18.07
C GLU A 304 9.11 35.11 -18.31
N MET A 305 9.08 33.87 -18.81
CA MET A 305 10.28 33.11 -19.14
C MET A 305 11.11 33.81 -20.22
N LEU A 306 10.48 34.34 -21.26
CA LEU A 306 11.15 35.07 -22.33
C LEU A 306 11.79 36.37 -21.83
N ARG A 307 11.08 37.12 -20.97
CA ARG A 307 11.65 38.32 -20.34
C ARG A 307 12.89 37.95 -19.52
N ARG A 308 12.79 36.91 -18.69
CA ARG A 308 13.89 36.44 -17.84
C ARG A 308 15.10 35.98 -18.66
N LEU A 309 14.87 35.26 -19.75
CA LEU A 309 15.96 34.83 -20.65
C LEU A 309 16.67 36.03 -21.29
N LYS A 310 15.92 37.04 -21.75
CA LYS A 310 16.49 38.27 -22.32
C LYS A 310 17.36 39.01 -21.31
N GLU A 311 16.89 39.15 -20.07
CA GLU A 311 17.67 39.79 -18.99
C GLU A 311 18.99 39.06 -18.71
N LEU A 312 18.98 37.72 -18.69
CA LEU A 312 20.19 36.91 -18.49
C LEU A 312 21.15 36.97 -19.69
N ASP A 313 20.62 36.92 -20.91
CA ASP A 313 21.41 37.04 -22.14
C ASP A 313 22.09 38.41 -22.23
N GLU A 314 21.36 39.50 -21.94
CA GLU A 314 21.91 40.86 -21.87
C GLU A 314 23.02 40.96 -20.82
N LYS A 315 22.77 40.45 -19.61
CA LYS A 315 23.74 40.49 -18.50
C LYS A 315 25.01 39.68 -18.77
N SER A 316 24.89 38.56 -19.49
CA SER A 316 26.02 37.70 -19.85
C SER A 316 26.71 38.12 -21.15
N GLY A 317 26.20 39.15 -21.84
CA GLY A 317 26.73 39.62 -23.13
C GLY A 317 26.46 38.67 -24.30
N LYS A 318 25.53 37.72 -24.12
CA LYS A 318 25.20 36.70 -25.11
C LYS A 318 24.29 37.28 -26.19
N LYS A 319 24.74 37.25 -27.45
CA LYS A 319 23.94 37.72 -28.60
C LYS A 319 23.18 36.55 -29.22
N LYS A 320 21.89 36.46 -28.93
CA LYS A 320 20.97 35.48 -29.53
C LYS A 320 19.85 36.22 -30.27
N SER A 321 19.42 35.71 -31.43
CA SER A 321 18.33 36.35 -32.17
C SER A 321 17.01 36.23 -31.39
N PRO A 322 16.10 37.23 -31.47
CA PRO A 322 14.80 37.16 -30.81
C PRO A 322 14.01 35.90 -31.16
N GLU A 323 14.12 35.42 -32.41
CA GLU A 323 13.47 34.21 -32.90
C GLU A 323 14.01 32.96 -32.18
N ASN A 324 15.32 32.87 -31.96
CA ASN A 324 15.93 31.73 -31.29
C ASN A 324 15.62 31.71 -29.79
N GLN A 325 15.60 32.87 -29.13
CA GLN A 325 15.16 32.99 -27.74
C GLN A 325 13.70 32.55 -27.59
N ALA A 326 12.82 32.97 -28.50
CA ALA A 326 11.42 32.53 -28.51
C ALA A 326 11.29 31.01 -28.68
N ARG A 327 11.99 30.42 -29.65
CA ARG A 327 12.00 28.97 -29.89
C ARG A 327 12.45 28.18 -28.66
N ASP A 328 13.52 28.60 -27.99
CA ASP A 328 14.02 27.92 -26.80
C ASP A 328 13.02 27.92 -25.64
N ILE A 329 12.32 29.05 -25.41
CA ILE A 329 11.28 29.10 -24.38
C ILE A 329 10.09 28.22 -24.76
N LEU A 330 9.70 28.16 -26.03
CA LEU A 330 8.62 27.27 -26.49
C LEU A 330 8.98 25.79 -26.30
N ILE A 331 10.21 25.41 -26.61
CA ILE A 331 10.75 24.06 -26.35
C ILE A 331 10.72 23.78 -24.84
N ALA A 332 11.25 24.68 -24.00
CA ALA A 332 11.27 24.52 -22.55
C ALA A 332 9.86 24.38 -21.96
N LEU A 333 8.90 25.19 -22.39
CA LEU A 333 7.50 25.07 -21.97
C LEU A 333 6.88 23.73 -22.37
N THR A 334 7.18 23.26 -23.58
CA THR A 334 6.70 21.96 -24.06
C THR A 334 7.31 20.82 -23.25
N CYS A 335 8.60 20.89 -22.93
CA CYS A 335 9.24 19.95 -21.99
C CYS A 335 8.49 19.89 -20.66
N MET A 336 8.22 21.05 -20.07
CA MET A 336 7.54 21.15 -18.78
C MET A 336 6.15 20.54 -18.79
N LYS A 337 5.32 20.86 -19.80
CA LYS A 337 3.95 20.34 -19.90
C LYS A 337 3.90 18.82 -20.07
N ASN A 338 4.95 18.25 -20.67
CA ASN A 338 5.06 16.82 -20.93
C ASN A 338 5.92 16.09 -19.88
N CYS A 339 6.36 16.77 -18.82
CA CYS A 339 7.26 16.21 -17.79
C CYS A 339 8.53 15.58 -18.39
N LEU A 340 9.06 16.19 -19.46
CA LEU A 340 10.31 15.80 -20.11
C LEU A 340 11.50 16.53 -19.50
N THR A 341 12.69 15.99 -19.75
CA THR A 341 13.96 16.63 -19.39
C THR A 341 14.50 17.40 -20.58
N LEU A 342 14.66 18.72 -20.43
CA LEU A 342 15.30 19.56 -21.42
C LEU A 342 16.82 19.32 -21.40
N VAL A 343 17.38 18.98 -22.55
CA VAL A 343 18.82 18.84 -22.74
C VAL A 343 19.33 20.12 -23.37
N THR A 344 20.16 20.86 -22.63
CA THR A 344 20.72 22.13 -23.07
C THR A 344 22.11 22.36 -22.46
N ASN A 345 23.01 22.93 -23.27
CA ASN A 345 24.31 23.45 -22.80
C ASN A 345 24.28 24.98 -22.64
N ASP A 346 23.11 25.59 -22.83
CA ASP A 346 22.89 27.02 -22.63
C ASP A 346 22.57 27.28 -21.15
N GLU A 347 23.55 27.78 -20.39
CA GLU A 347 23.40 28.02 -18.95
C GLU A 347 22.27 29.01 -18.63
N ASN A 348 22.03 30.03 -19.47
CA ASN A 348 20.94 30.99 -19.25
C ASN A 348 19.58 30.30 -19.44
N LEU A 349 19.42 29.53 -20.52
CA LEU A 349 18.19 28.76 -20.75
C LEU A 349 17.97 27.72 -19.65
N LYS A 350 19.04 27.05 -19.21
CA LYS A 350 19.02 26.09 -18.11
C LYS A 350 18.54 26.74 -16.82
N GLU A 351 19.06 27.92 -16.47
CA GLU A 351 18.65 28.69 -15.30
C GLU A 351 17.16 29.03 -15.35
N VAL A 352 16.69 29.64 -16.45
CA VAL A 352 15.27 29.98 -16.63
C VAL A 352 14.40 28.74 -16.55
N ALA A 353 14.74 27.67 -17.28
CA ALA A 353 13.96 26.44 -17.26
C ALA A 353 13.86 25.86 -15.83
N GLN A 354 14.95 25.86 -15.05
CA GLN A 354 14.95 25.38 -13.66
C GLN A 354 14.15 26.27 -12.70
N GLU A 355 14.18 27.60 -12.86
CA GLU A 355 13.35 28.55 -12.07
C GLU A 355 11.85 28.24 -12.21
N PHE A 356 11.43 27.83 -13.40
CA PHE A 356 10.07 27.43 -13.73
C PHE A 356 9.79 25.94 -13.48
N GLN A 357 10.69 25.22 -12.80
CA GLN A 357 10.53 23.81 -12.47
C GLN A 357 10.54 22.85 -13.67
N CYS A 358 11.26 23.18 -14.75
CA CYS A 358 11.63 22.23 -15.79
C CYS A 358 12.83 21.39 -15.33
N SER A 359 12.78 20.07 -15.56
CA SER A 359 13.95 19.22 -15.44
C SER A 359 14.92 19.56 -16.57
N THR A 360 16.21 19.70 -16.25
CA THR A 360 17.24 20.00 -17.24
C THR A 360 18.52 19.22 -16.96
N ILE A 361 19.25 18.88 -18.03
CA ILE A 361 20.60 18.30 -18.00
C ILE A 361 21.43 18.85 -19.17
N THR A 362 22.75 18.70 -19.13
CA THR A 362 23.63 18.97 -20.26
C THR A 362 23.70 17.78 -21.22
N PHE A 363 24.19 18.01 -22.44
CA PHE A 363 24.41 16.93 -23.40
C PHE A 363 25.44 15.90 -22.88
N GLU A 364 26.49 16.37 -22.21
CA GLU A 364 27.49 15.48 -21.62
C GLU A 364 26.91 14.59 -20.52
N GLN A 365 26.05 15.14 -19.66
CA GLN A 365 25.34 14.37 -18.63
C GLN A 365 24.45 13.30 -19.24
N LEU A 366 23.73 13.61 -20.32
CA LEU A 366 22.93 12.63 -21.07
C LEU A 366 23.80 11.46 -21.53
N LEU A 367 24.98 11.72 -22.12
CA LEU A 367 25.89 10.68 -22.60
C LEU A 367 26.49 9.83 -21.47
N LYS A 368 26.68 10.41 -20.27
CA LYS A 368 27.19 9.71 -19.08
C LYS A 368 26.12 8.90 -18.33
N GLY A 369 24.85 8.99 -18.73
CA GLY A 369 23.74 8.35 -18.00
C GLY A 369 23.26 9.14 -16.78
N GLU A 370 23.67 10.40 -16.63
CA GLU A 370 23.31 11.30 -15.53
C GLU A 370 22.00 12.05 -15.83
N HIS A 371 20.89 11.33 -15.86
CA HIS A 371 19.60 11.86 -16.36
C HIS A 371 18.87 12.83 -15.40
N ARG A 372 19.47 13.20 -14.28
CA ARG A 372 18.84 14.03 -13.24
C ARG A 372 19.85 14.92 -12.55
N GLU A 373 19.51 16.19 -12.37
CA GLU A 373 20.21 17.08 -11.46
C GLU A 373 19.53 17.15 -10.10
N PHE A 374 20.34 17.23 -9.04
CA PHE A 374 19.86 17.28 -7.67
C PHE A 374 20.46 18.47 -6.91
N LYS A 375 19.74 18.93 -5.89
CA LYS A 375 20.22 19.87 -4.89
C LYS A 375 20.02 19.30 -3.48
N ASN A 376 20.92 19.65 -2.57
CA ASN A 376 20.77 19.32 -1.16
C ASN A 376 19.98 20.43 -0.47
N VAL A 377 18.94 20.02 0.26
CA VAL A 377 18.13 20.91 1.11
C VAL A 377 17.96 20.27 2.48
N GLU A 378 17.40 21.00 3.45
CA GLU A 378 17.15 20.50 4.80
C GLU A 378 16.27 19.24 4.86
N ILE A 379 15.47 18.99 3.82
CA ILE A 379 14.61 17.81 3.73
C ILE A 379 15.26 16.61 3.03
N GLY A 380 16.52 16.74 2.62
CA GLY A 380 17.32 15.74 1.93
C GLY A 380 17.74 16.19 0.53
N LYS A 381 18.25 15.25 -0.25
CA LYS A 381 18.57 15.46 -1.67
C LYS A 381 17.27 15.39 -2.49
N ILE A 382 17.00 16.42 -3.29
CA ILE A 382 15.79 16.51 -4.15
C ILE A 382 16.17 16.95 -5.57
N PRO A 383 15.32 16.74 -6.59
CA PRO A 383 15.56 17.24 -7.94
C PRO A 383 15.73 18.76 -7.93
N LYS A 384 16.67 19.25 -8.74
CA LYS A 384 17.06 20.67 -8.72
C LYS A 384 15.90 21.60 -9.06
N HIS A 385 15.01 21.16 -9.97
CA HIS A 385 13.82 21.88 -10.42
C HIS A 385 12.65 21.85 -9.41
N TRP A 386 12.72 21.05 -8.34
CA TRP A 386 11.67 21.02 -7.33
C TRP A 386 11.78 22.20 -6.35
N LYS A 387 10.64 22.72 -5.90
CA LYS A 387 10.59 23.75 -4.85
C LYS A 387 10.48 23.10 -3.48
N VAL A 388 10.94 23.81 -2.45
CA VAL A 388 10.66 23.45 -1.05
C VAL A 388 9.72 24.49 -0.49
N VAL A 389 8.58 24.06 0.03
CA VAL A 389 7.53 24.95 0.56
C VAL A 389 7.05 24.43 1.90
N ARG A 390 6.50 25.30 2.75
CA ARG A 390 5.72 24.85 3.90
C ARG A 390 4.28 24.61 3.47
N ILE A 391 3.60 23.64 4.06
CA ILE A 391 2.18 23.36 3.74
C ILE A 391 1.33 24.62 3.90
N GLY A 392 1.55 25.38 4.97
CA GLY A 392 0.80 26.62 5.25
C GLY A 392 1.01 27.74 4.24
N ASP A 393 2.07 27.69 3.42
CA ASP A 393 2.35 28.68 2.37
C ASP A 393 1.55 28.38 1.09
N VAL A 394 1.19 27.11 0.87
CA VAL A 394 0.55 26.63 -0.36
C VAL A 394 -0.86 26.09 -0.15
N ALA A 395 -1.32 25.98 1.09
CA ALA A 395 -2.61 25.41 1.43
C ALA A 395 -3.25 26.07 2.66
N GLN A 396 -4.57 26.28 2.58
CA GLN A 396 -5.35 26.61 3.75
C GLN A 396 -5.55 25.36 4.60
N THR A 397 -5.42 25.52 5.92
CA THR A 397 -5.65 24.45 6.89
C THR A 397 -6.64 24.88 7.96
N SER A 398 -7.40 23.94 8.50
CA SER A 398 -8.22 24.15 9.68
C SER A 398 -8.35 22.88 10.50
N SER A 399 -8.53 23.02 11.80
CA SER A 399 -8.93 21.93 12.69
C SER A 399 -10.47 21.87 12.79
N GLY A 400 -10.97 20.66 13.05
CA GLY A 400 -12.39 20.44 13.33
C GLY A 400 -12.77 20.74 14.79
N GLY A 401 -13.97 20.29 15.17
CA GLY A 401 -14.54 20.54 16.49
C GLY A 401 -15.45 19.41 16.93
N THR A 402 -15.63 19.28 18.25
CA THR A 402 -16.53 18.28 18.85
C THR A 402 -17.71 18.97 19.51
N PRO A 403 -18.95 18.75 19.05
CA PRO A 403 -20.14 19.19 19.75
C PRO A 403 -20.21 18.60 21.17
N ASN A 404 -20.87 19.29 22.10
CA ASN A 404 -20.95 18.82 23.48
C ASN A 404 -21.60 17.42 23.57
N ARG A 405 -20.82 16.41 23.98
CA ARG A 405 -21.26 15.00 24.11
C ARG A 405 -22.42 14.79 25.09
N ALA A 406 -22.64 15.71 26.02
CA ALA A 406 -23.76 15.65 26.96
C ALA A 406 -25.11 15.98 26.30
N LYS A 407 -25.12 16.76 25.22
CA LYS A 407 -26.31 17.12 24.45
C LYS A 407 -26.55 16.11 23.35
N ARG A 408 -27.43 15.14 23.59
CA ARG A 408 -27.71 14.06 22.64
C ARG A 408 -28.35 14.56 21.35
N GLU A 409 -29.08 15.68 21.41
CA GLU A 409 -29.69 16.35 20.27
C GLU A 409 -28.69 16.87 19.23
N TYR A 410 -27.40 16.98 19.58
CA TYR A 410 -26.35 17.38 18.64
C TYR A 410 -25.90 16.24 17.72
N TYR A 411 -26.32 15.00 17.98
CA TYR A 411 -25.88 13.79 17.30
C TYR A 411 -27.06 13.04 16.67
N GLY A 412 -26.77 12.18 15.69
CA GLY A 412 -27.80 11.41 14.97
C GLY A 412 -28.50 12.17 13.85
N GLY A 413 -27.91 13.27 13.37
CA GLY A 413 -28.38 14.01 12.20
C GLY A 413 -27.89 13.44 10.88
N ASN A 414 -27.85 14.29 9.85
CA ASN A 414 -27.44 13.90 8.50
C ASN A 414 -26.04 14.40 8.11
N ILE A 415 -25.37 15.20 8.95
CA ILE A 415 -24.07 15.80 8.63
C ILE A 415 -22.97 14.80 9.01
N PRO A 416 -22.19 14.27 8.05
CA PRO A 416 -21.10 13.35 8.34
C PRO A 416 -20.06 14.00 9.24
N TRP A 417 -19.61 13.30 10.28
CA TRP A 417 -18.66 13.81 11.26
C TRP A 417 -17.52 12.82 11.51
N VAL A 418 -16.39 13.08 10.85
CA VAL A 418 -15.23 12.18 10.83
C VAL A 418 -14.47 12.26 12.15
N LYS A 419 -14.25 11.11 12.78
CA LYS A 419 -13.34 10.95 13.93
C LYS A 419 -11.95 10.54 13.45
N SER A 420 -10.92 10.91 14.21
CA SER A 420 -9.53 10.54 13.89
C SER A 420 -9.30 9.03 13.79
N SER A 421 -10.09 8.21 14.51
CA SER A 421 -10.09 6.74 14.44
C SER A 421 -10.52 6.18 13.08
N GLU A 422 -11.23 6.97 12.27
CA GLU A 422 -11.70 6.58 10.93
C GLU A 422 -10.65 6.83 9.85
N LEU A 423 -9.55 7.53 10.16
CA LEU A 423 -8.46 7.78 9.21
C LEU A 423 -7.58 6.54 9.02
N LYS A 424 -7.70 5.90 7.84
CA LYS A 424 -7.00 4.65 7.50
C LYS A 424 -6.19 4.77 6.20
N ASP A 425 -5.74 5.97 5.85
CA ASP A 425 -5.03 6.30 4.60
C ASP A 425 -5.90 6.11 3.33
N ASN A 426 -7.22 6.09 3.52
CA ASN A 426 -8.27 5.79 2.55
C ASN A 426 -9.04 7.04 2.09
N VAL A 427 -10.00 6.83 1.19
CA VAL A 427 -11.04 7.83 0.87
C VAL A 427 -12.26 7.55 1.75
N ILE A 428 -12.85 8.62 2.30
CA ILE A 428 -13.98 8.56 3.23
C ILE A 428 -15.24 8.97 2.46
N TYR A 429 -16.20 8.05 2.36
CA TYR A 429 -17.48 8.25 1.67
C TYR A 429 -18.69 8.25 2.62
N ASP A 430 -18.49 7.86 3.88
CA ASP A 430 -19.49 7.93 4.95
C ASP A 430 -18.75 7.93 6.31
N THR A 431 -19.47 8.24 7.38
CA THR A 431 -18.93 8.28 8.75
C THR A 431 -19.74 7.44 9.72
N GLU A 432 -19.08 6.86 10.72
CA GLU A 432 -19.75 6.07 11.77
C GLU A 432 -20.77 6.89 12.57
N GLU A 433 -20.49 8.18 12.75
CA GLU A 433 -21.33 9.10 13.52
C GLU A 433 -21.63 10.34 12.69
N LYS A 434 -22.82 10.91 12.90
CA LYS A 434 -23.32 12.11 12.22
C LYS A 434 -23.80 13.11 13.25
N ILE A 435 -23.66 14.40 12.95
CA ILE A 435 -24.12 15.50 13.79
C ILE A 435 -25.36 16.16 13.18
N THR A 436 -26.13 16.85 14.01
CA THR A 436 -27.26 17.67 13.57
C THR A 436 -26.79 19.07 13.18
N GLU A 437 -27.63 19.81 12.47
CA GLU A 437 -27.40 21.22 12.17
C GLU A 437 -27.22 22.04 13.45
N GLU A 438 -28.02 21.74 14.49
CA GLU A 438 -27.89 22.36 15.80
C GLU A 438 -26.52 22.08 16.44
N GLY A 439 -26.03 20.85 16.34
CA GLY A 439 -24.70 20.47 16.81
C GLY A 439 -23.57 21.16 16.05
N LEU A 440 -23.72 21.39 14.75
CA LEU A 440 -22.78 22.15 13.94
C LEU A 440 -22.77 23.64 14.34
N GLN A 441 -23.93 24.28 14.40
CA GLN A 441 -24.06 25.73 14.67
C GLN A 441 -23.66 26.11 16.11
N ASN A 442 -23.83 25.19 17.07
CA ASN A 442 -23.54 25.42 18.49
C ASN A 442 -22.25 24.76 18.96
N SER A 443 -21.30 24.51 18.05
CA SER A 443 -19.97 24.00 18.38
C SER A 443 -18.88 24.62 17.49
N SER A 444 -17.63 24.22 17.71
CA SER A 444 -16.51 24.58 16.84
C SER A 444 -16.36 23.67 15.62
N ALA A 445 -17.29 22.72 15.41
CA ALA A 445 -17.27 21.85 14.24
C ALA A 445 -17.44 22.68 12.96
N LYS A 446 -16.79 22.24 11.89
CA LYS A 446 -16.80 22.90 10.57
C LYS A 446 -16.92 21.85 9.49
N ILE A 447 -17.71 22.14 8.47
CA ILE A 447 -17.78 21.31 7.27
C ILE A 447 -16.56 21.62 6.40
N PHE A 448 -15.87 20.57 5.98
CA PHE A 448 -14.82 20.63 4.99
C PHE A 448 -15.32 20.04 3.67
N PRO A 449 -14.95 20.65 2.53
CA PRO A 449 -15.42 20.18 1.25
C PRO A 449 -14.76 18.85 0.88
N LYS A 450 -15.47 18.07 0.06
CA LYS A 450 -14.92 16.96 -0.71
C LYS A 450 -13.59 17.38 -1.38
N GLY A 451 -12.61 16.49 -1.33
CA GLY A 451 -11.26 16.75 -1.81
C GLY A 451 -10.33 17.35 -0.74
N SER A 452 -10.78 17.54 0.50
CA SER A 452 -9.87 17.90 1.60
C SER A 452 -9.04 16.69 2.05
N LEU A 453 -7.75 16.91 2.32
CA LEU A 453 -6.88 15.93 2.96
C LEU A 453 -6.92 16.10 4.48
N LEU A 454 -7.29 15.05 5.18
CA LEU A 454 -7.33 14.98 6.64
C LEU A 454 -6.06 14.34 7.17
N ILE A 455 -5.53 14.87 8.27
CA ILE A 455 -4.39 14.32 9.02
C ILE A 455 -4.76 14.26 10.50
N ALA A 456 -4.65 13.08 11.11
CA ALA A 456 -4.84 12.93 12.56
C ALA A 456 -3.66 13.52 13.33
N MET A 457 -3.96 14.41 14.28
CA MET A 457 -2.97 15.19 15.01
C MET A 457 -2.39 14.49 16.24
N TYR A 458 -3.14 13.59 16.89
CA TYR A 458 -2.70 12.90 18.10
C TYR A 458 -3.48 11.61 18.35
N GLY A 459 -3.08 10.88 19.39
CA GLY A 459 -3.65 9.59 19.76
C GLY A 459 -3.07 8.42 18.95
N ALA A 460 -3.71 7.25 19.04
CA ALA A 460 -3.25 6.03 18.36
C ALA A 460 -3.19 6.14 16.82
N THR A 461 -3.82 7.17 16.25
CA THR A 461 -3.88 7.41 14.80
C THR A 461 -2.99 8.57 14.35
N VAL A 462 -2.11 9.11 15.18
CA VAL A 462 -1.24 10.25 14.82
C VAL A 462 -0.56 10.04 13.46
N GLY A 463 -0.67 11.05 12.58
CA GLY A 463 -0.11 11.02 11.23
C GLY A 463 -0.85 10.13 10.21
N LYS A 464 -1.93 9.45 10.60
CA LYS A 464 -2.84 8.79 9.65
C LYS A 464 -3.60 9.82 8.82
N THR A 465 -3.88 9.47 7.57
CA THR A 465 -4.49 10.37 6.60
C THR A 465 -5.86 9.87 6.14
N GLY A 466 -6.65 10.74 5.53
CA GLY A 466 -7.84 10.37 4.78
C GLY A 466 -8.23 11.46 3.79
N ILE A 467 -8.76 11.09 2.63
CA ILE A 467 -9.32 12.05 1.67
C ILE A 467 -10.84 12.08 1.84
N LEU A 468 -11.42 13.27 1.95
CA LEU A 468 -12.87 13.43 1.93
C LEU A 468 -13.42 13.15 0.52
N GLY A 469 -14.20 12.08 0.37
CA GLY A 469 -15.00 11.78 -0.82
C GLY A 469 -16.38 12.45 -0.81
N ILE A 470 -16.75 13.02 0.34
CA ILE A 470 -18.00 13.71 0.64
C ILE A 470 -17.69 14.99 1.45
N ASP A 471 -18.60 15.95 1.46
CA ASP A 471 -18.52 17.07 2.40
C ASP A 471 -18.80 16.54 3.82
N ALA A 472 -17.93 16.86 4.77
CA ALA A 472 -18.03 16.34 6.13
C ALA A 472 -17.40 17.27 7.16
N ALA A 473 -17.96 17.29 8.36
CA ALA A 473 -17.29 17.85 9.52
C ALA A 473 -16.27 16.87 10.11
N THR A 474 -15.35 17.36 10.93
CA THR A 474 -14.36 16.52 11.62
C THR A 474 -14.27 16.88 13.10
N ASN A 475 -13.76 15.95 13.91
CA ASN A 475 -13.43 16.25 15.30
C ASN A 475 -12.16 17.14 15.41
N GLN A 476 -11.86 17.58 16.63
CA GLN A 476 -10.72 18.46 16.95
C GLN A 476 -9.35 17.75 16.91
N ALA A 477 -9.33 16.43 16.66
CA ALA A 477 -8.10 15.65 16.51
C ALA A 477 -7.63 15.56 15.06
N ILE A 478 -8.31 16.25 14.14
CA ILE A 478 -8.02 16.23 12.71
C ILE A 478 -7.68 17.64 12.24
N CYS A 479 -6.60 17.74 11.48
CA CYS A 479 -6.28 18.89 10.64
C CYS A 479 -6.72 18.58 9.21
N ALA A 480 -7.57 19.43 8.64
CA ALA A 480 -7.94 19.41 7.24
C ALA A 480 -7.05 20.37 6.44
N ILE A 481 -6.53 19.90 5.31
CA ILE A 481 -5.86 20.68 4.27
C ILE A 481 -6.83 20.79 3.10
N LEU A 482 -7.26 22.01 2.78
CA LEU A 482 -8.29 22.24 1.75
C LEU A 482 -7.72 22.06 0.34
N PRO A 483 -8.52 21.54 -0.61
CA PRO A 483 -8.09 21.37 -2.00
C PRO A 483 -7.82 22.73 -2.67
N ASN A 484 -6.81 22.77 -3.54
CA ASN A 484 -6.54 23.91 -4.40
C ASN A 484 -5.80 23.47 -5.68
N LYS A 485 -5.33 24.45 -6.48
CA LYS A 485 -4.64 24.20 -7.77
C LYS A 485 -3.13 24.06 -7.66
N THR A 486 -2.54 24.20 -6.47
CA THR A 486 -1.09 24.19 -6.25
C THR A 486 -0.54 22.77 -6.14
N PHE A 487 -1.36 21.82 -5.68
CA PHE A 487 -0.94 20.43 -5.52
C PHE A 487 -1.99 19.43 -5.98
N ASP A 488 -1.52 18.27 -6.42
CA ASP A 488 -2.38 17.10 -6.55
C ASP A 488 -2.62 16.47 -5.18
N LEU A 489 -3.89 16.18 -4.87
CA LEU A 489 -4.31 15.69 -3.56
C LEU A 489 -3.74 14.30 -3.24
N HIS A 490 -3.67 13.42 -4.24
CA HIS A 490 -3.16 12.06 -4.07
C HIS A 490 -1.64 12.07 -3.96
N PHE A 491 -0.96 12.96 -4.68
CA PHE A 491 0.46 13.25 -4.48
C PHE A 491 0.72 13.69 -3.05
N LEU A 492 0.00 14.72 -2.57
CA LEU A 492 0.20 15.25 -1.21
C LEU A 492 -0.08 14.19 -0.15
N LYS A 493 -1.17 13.42 -0.27
CA LYS A 493 -1.47 12.28 0.62
C LYS A 493 -0.30 11.31 0.66
N ASN A 494 0.18 10.84 -0.49
CA ASN A 494 1.28 9.88 -0.56
C ASN A 494 2.59 10.47 -0.02
N TYR A 495 2.86 11.76 -0.23
CA TYR A 495 4.00 12.45 0.34
C TYR A 495 3.96 12.48 1.88
N ILE A 496 2.79 12.78 2.46
CA ILE A 496 2.60 12.76 3.92
C ILE A 496 2.73 11.34 4.48
N ILE A 497 2.18 10.33 3.81
CA ILE A 497 2.35 8.92 4.21
C ILE A 497 3.84 8.53 4.18
N PHE A 498 4.56 8.90 3.11
CA PHE A 498 5.99 8.64 2.96
C PHE A 498 6.84 9.33 4.04
N ARG A 499 6.48 10.55 4.42
CA ARG A 499 7.20 11.35 5.44
C ARG A 499 6.57 11.27 6.82
N ARG A 500 5.65 10.34 7.07
CA ARG A 500 4.89 10.27 8.33
C ARG A 500 5.79 10.21 9.55
N ASP A 501 6.78 9.32 9.54
CA ASP A 501 7.69 9.14 10.68
C ASP A 501 8.46 10.42 10.99
N ARG A 502 8.85 11.16 9.94
CA ARG A 502 9.50 12.47 10.07
C ARG A 502 8.55 13.54 10.60
N LEU A 503 7.30 13.55 10.14
CA LEU A 503 6.29 14.49 10.64
C LEU A 503 6.03 14.25 12.14
N ILE A 504 5.93 12.97 12.55
CA ILE A 504 5.75 12.58 13.94
C ILE A 504 6.99 12.93 14.77
N SER A 505 8.20 12.70 14.27
CA SER A 505 9.44 13.00 15.00
C SER A 505 9.66 14.49 15.28
N ILE A 506 8.98 15.39 14.56
CA ILE A 506 9.02 16.84 14.84
C ILE A 506 8.25 17.19 16.12
N SER A 507 7.30 16.36 16.55
CA SER A 507 6.48 16.60 17.76
C SER A 507 7.18 16.25 19.08
N SER A 508 8.48 15.93 19.07
CA SER A 508 9.20 15.45 20.26
C SER A 508 9.37 16.53 21.34
N GLY A 509 8.60 16.38 22.42
CA GLY A 509 8.68 17.14 23.68
C GLY A 509 7.79 16.61 24.83
N GLY A 510 7.10 15.46 24.67
CA GLY A 510 6.25 14.87 25.70
C GLY A 510 5.95 13.38 25.44
N ALA A 511 5.33 12.69 26.41
CA ALA A 511 5.09 11.23 26.41
C ALA A 511 4.14 10.72 25.30
N GLN A 512 3.35 11.61 24.68
CA GLN A 512 2.54 11.31 23.49
C GLN A 512 2.88 12.30 22.36
N PRO A 513 3.20 11.82 21.14
CA PRO A 513 3.43 12.70 20.00
C PRO A 513 2.12 13.40 19.58
N ASN A 514 2.14 14.73 19.55
CA ASN A 514 1.04 15.58 19.09
C ASN A 514 1.54 16.48 17.95
N ILE A 515 1.12 16.19 16.71
CA ILE A 515 1.38 17.03 15.54
C ILE A 515 0.28 18.08 15.44
N SER A 516 0.46 19.21 16.14
CA SER A 516 -0.51 20.32 16.09
C SER A 516 -0.74 20.84 14.67
N GLN A 517 -1.81 21.61 14.47
CA GLN A 517 -2.07 22.24 13.17
C GLN A 517 -0.89 23.13 12.74
N GLU A 518 -0.25 23.83 13.67
CA GLU A 518 0.92 24.68 13.43
C GLU A 518 2.13 23.85 12.96
N ILE A 519 2.36 22.68 13.55
CA ILE A 519 3.40 21.75 13.09
C ILE A 519 3.12 21.30 11.65
N ILE A 520 1.87 20.94 11.33
CA ILE A 520 1.47 20.55 9.97
C ILE A 520 1.68 21.73 9.01
N ARG A 521 1.26 22.94 9.37
CA ARG A 521 1.46 24.15 8.55
C ARG A 521 2.94 24.44 8.31
N ALA A 522 3.79 24.25 9.32
CA ALA A 522 5.22 24.52 9.25
C ALA A 522 6.00 23.40 8.53
N PHE A 523 5.39 22.22 8.36
CA PHE A 523 6.04 21.06 7.75
C PHE A 523 6.45 21.36 6.31
N LYS A 524 7.72 21.06 6.00
CA LYS A 524 8.32 21.35 4.71
C LYS A 524 8.18 20.16 3.77
N ILE A 525 7.69 20.42 2.57
CA ILE A 525 7.51 19.42 1.52
C ILE A 525 8.31 19.82 0.29
N SER A 526 8.81 18.82 -0.44
CA SER A 526 9.31 19.05 -1.79
C SER A 526 8.14 19.01 -2.76
N LEU A 527 7.94 20.09 -3.49
CA LEU A 527 6.81 20.29 -4.39
C LEU A 527 7.29 20.28 -5.86
N PRO A 528 7.04 19.20 -6.61
CA PRO A 528 7.26 19.13 -8.07
C PRO A 528 6.31 20.09 -8.82
N PRO A 529 6.53 20.36 -10.11
CA PRO A 529 5.49 20.96 -10.95
C PRO A 529 4.22 20.10 -10.97
N LEU A 530 3.05 20.73 -11.12
CA LEU A 530 1.75 20.08 -10.95
C LEU A 530 1.57 18.85 -11.86
N GLN A 531 2.03 18.93 -13.11
CA GLN A 531 1.97 17.83 -14.07
C GLN A 531 2.78 16.61 -13.58
N GLU A 532 3.95 16.83 -12.98
CA GLU A 532 4.77 15.77 -12.42
C GLU A 532 4.11 15.17 -11.17
N GLN A 533 3.49 16.00 -10.32
CA GLN A 533 2.71 15.52 -9.18
C GLN A 533 1.58 14.57 -9.62
N GLN A 534 0.80 14.97 -10.64
CA GLN A 534 -0.29 14.17 -11.20
C GLN A 534 0.21 12.83 -11.75
N LYS A 535 1.32 12.84 -12.49
CA LYS A 535 1.91 11.60 -13.04
C LYS A 535 2.44 10.67 -11.95
N ILE A 536 3.08 11.21 -10.91
CA ILE A 536 3.50 10.41 -9.75
C ILE A 536 2.28 9.82 -9.04
N ALA A 537 1.22 10.62 -8.84
CA ALA A 537 -0.01 10.17 -8.22
C ALA A 537 -0.71 9.06 -9.03
N GLU A 538 -0.75 9.17 -10.35
CA GLU A 538 -1.29 8.16 -11.29
C GLU A 538 -0.52 6.82 -11.20
N ILE A 539 0.81 6.87 -11.14
CA ILE A 539 1.64 5.66 -11.00
C ILE A 539 1.36 4.99 -9.65
N LEU A 540 1.34 5.76 -8.56
CA LEU A 540 1.12 5.23 -7.21
C LEU A 540 -0.31 4.69 -7.04
N SER A 541 -1.31 5.35 -7.62
CA SER A 541 -2.71 4.89 -7.56
C SER A 541 -2.92 3.57 -8.28
N THR A 542 -2.18 3.31 -9.36
CA THR A 542 -2.20 2.02 -10.06
C THR A 542 -1.79 0.87 -9.13
N ILE A 543 -0.79 1.09 -8.27
CA ILE A 543 -0.35 0.11 -7.28
C ILE A 543 -1.36 -0.04 -6.14
N ASP A 544 -1.97 1.06 -5.69
CA ASP A 544 -3.04 1.04 -4.68
C ASP A 544 -4.26 0.25 -5.16
N ASN A 545 -4.71 0.48 -6.39
CA ASN A 545 -5.81 -0.27 -7.00
C ASN A 545 -5.51 -1.77 -7.04
N LYS A 546 -4.27 -2.16 -7.36
CA LYS A 546 -3.85 -3.55 -7.32
C LYS A 546 -3.93 -4.13 -5.91
N LEU A 547 -3.43 -3.40 -4.90
CA LEU A 547 -3.53 -3.84 -3.50
C LEU A 547 -4.97 -4.06 -3.06
N ASP A 548 -5.88 -3.16 -3.44
CA ASP A 548 -7.29 -3.26 -3.08
C ASP A 548 -7.97 -4.47 -3.75
N ILE A 549 -7.64 -4.75 -5.02
CA ILE A 549 -8.12 -5.96 -5.72
C ILE A 549 -7.67 -7.23 -4.98
N GLU A 550 -6.39 -7.34 -4.64
CA GLU A 550 -5.85 -8.52 -3.97
C GLU A 550 -6.43 -8.71 -2.56
N ARG A 551 -6.60 -7.61 -1.79
CA ARG A 551 -7.23 -7.65 -0.47
C ARG A 551 -8.70 -8.08 -0.54
N ASN A 552 -9.43 -7.62 -1.55
CA ASN A 552 -10.81 -8.03 -1.77
C ASN A 552 -10.91 -9.51 -2.17
N GLU A 553 -10.00 -10.01 -3.00
CA GLU A 553 -9.95 -11.43 -3.36
C GLU A 553 -9.61 -12.30 -2.15
N LYS A 554 -8.66 -11.87 -1.30
CA LYS A 554 -8.39 -12.54 -0.02
C LYS A 554 -9.65 -12.62 0.85
N ALA A 555 -10.33 -11.51 1.08
CA ALA A 555 -11.54 -11.47 1.90
C ALA A 555 -12.66 -12.36 1.33
N LYS A 556 -12.74 -12.48 0.00
CA LYS A 556 -13.66 -13.40 -0.68
C LYS A 556 -13.26 -14.86 -0.45
N LEU A 557 -11.99 -15.22 -0.61
CA LEU A 557 -11.49 -16.57 -0.34
C LEU A 557 -11.71 -16.99 1.11
N GLU A 558 -11.51 -16.09 2.07
CA GLU A 558 -11.79 -16.33 3.49
C GLU A 558 -13.29 -16.62 3.74
N ARG A 559 -14.20 -15.86 3.10
CA ARG A 559 -15.64 -16.14 3.16
C ARG A 559 -16.01 -17.47 2.54
N ILE A 560 -15.41 -17.81 1.39
CA ILE A 560 -15.62 -19.10 0.71
C ILE A 560 -15.14 -20.25 1.62
N LYS A 561 -13.95 -20.12 2.21
CA LYS A 561 -13.41 -21.08 3.17
C LYS A 561 -14.39 -21.30 4.33
N GLN A 562 -14.87 -20.22 4.94
CA GLN A 562 -15.79 -20.31 6.07
C GLN A 562 -17.10 -21.02 5.68
N GLY A 563 -17.64 -20.73 4.50
CA GLY A 563 -18.83 -21.41 3.97
C GLY A 563 -18.59 -22.88 3.69
N LEU A 564 -17.46 -23.24 3.07
CA LEU A 564 -17.11 -24.63 2.80
C LEU A 564 -16.82 -25.42 4.06
N MET A 565 -16.22 -24.82 5.08
CA MET A 565 -16.07 -25.45 6.39
C MET A 565 -17.42 -25.80 7.01
N ASP A 566 -18.40 -24.89 6.97
CA ASP A 566 -19.75 -25.18 7.46
C ASP A 566 -20.41 -26.31 6.66
N LEU A 567 -20.31 -26.29 5.33
CA LEU A 567 -20.97 -27.29 4.48
C LEU A 567 -20.33 -28.68 4.56
N LEU A 568 -19.00 -28.74 4.52
CA LEU A 568 -18.25 -30.00 4.45
C LEU A 568 -18.08 -30.66 5.83
N LEU A 569 -17.81 -29.89 6.89
CA LEU A 569 -17.53 -30.45 8.22
C LEU A 569 -18.81 -30.82 9.00
N THR A 570 -19.98 -30.37 8.53
CA THR A 570 -21.30 -30.82 9.04
C THR A 570 -21.92 -31.91 8.16
N GLY A 571 -21.28 -32.22 7.02
CA GLY A 571 -21.79 -33.16 6.03
C GLY A 571 -23.04 -32.69 5.27
N LYS A 572 -23.42 -31.40 5.34
CA LYS A 572 -24.50 -30.82 4.51
C LYS A 572 -24.24 -31.00 3.02
N ILE A 573 -22.97 -30.88 2.62
CA ILE A 573 -22.47 -31.27 1.31
C ILE A 573 -21.47 -32.41 1.51
N ARG A 574 -21.63 -33.45 0.70
CA ARG A 574 -20.83 -34.68 0.74
C ARG A 574 -20.01 -34.83 -0.52
N VAL A 575 -18.93 -35.62 -0.45
CA VAL A 575 -18.03 -35.84 -1.59
C VAL A 575 -17.93 -37.32 -1.93
N LYS A 576 -18.25 -37.69 -3.19
CA LYS A 576 -18.07 -39.05 -3.74
C LYS A 576 -17.10 -39.07 -4.93
N VAL A 577 -16.40 -40.19 -5.11
CA VAL A 577 -15.75 -40.52 -6.40
C VAL A 577 -16.78 -41.21 -7.29
N LYS A 578 -16.65 -41.02 -8.60
CA LYS A 578 -17.37 -41.85 -9.57
C LYS A 578 -16.80 -43.26 -9.57
#